data_AF-A0A531KV72-F1
#
_entry.id   AF-A0A531KV72-F1
#
_cell.length_a   1.000
_cell.length_b   1.000
_cell.length_c   1.000
_cell.angle_alpha   90.00
_cell.angle_beta   90.00
_cell.angle_gamma   90.00
#
_symmetry.space_group_name_H-M   'P 1'
#
loop_
_entity.id
_entity.type
_entity.pdbx_description
1 polymer ?
#
loop_
_entity_poly.entity_id
_entity_poly.type
_entity_poly.pdbx_seq_one_letter_code
_entity_poly.pdbx_strand_id
1 'polypeptide(L)'
;MSKTPDSGKAEDDRPSTVEQYLVKDPERFALNLARMIEQAGKAASAWAEPREKGEVRDHVAEPVVDMVKTFSKLSEYWLSDPQRALEAQTRLFSGYMTVWANSIQRLSDGGKDTDDAVKPEPGDKRFQDPEWGRNAFFDFLKQAYLVTSRWANELVEHADGLDEHTRHKAGFYVKQVSNAISPSNFILTNPELFRETIASNGENLVRGMKMLAEDIAAGKGDLKLRQADYSSFEIG
;
A
#
# COMPACT_ATOMS: atom_id res chain seq x y z
N MET A 1 47.76 -41.46 -0.08
CA MET A 1 47.33 -40.32 -0.92
C MET A 1 45.87 -40.56 -1.33
N SER A 2 44.91 -40.01 -0.58
CA SER A 2 43.52 -39.89 -1.03
C SER A 2 43.10 -38.47 -0.74
N LYS A 3 42.86 -37.71 -1.81
CA LYS A 3 42.40 -36.32 -1.78
C LYS A 3 40.92 -36.32 -1.40
N THR A 4 40.60 -35.72 -0.27
CA THR A 4 39.24 -35.26 0.04
C THR A 4 38.92 -34.08 -0.87
N PRO A 5 37.76 -34.01 -1.55
CA PRO A 5 37.38 -32.84 -2.30
C PRO A 5 36.91 -31.74 -1.34
N ASP A 6 37.55 -30.59 -1.46
CA ASP A 6 37.17 -29.31 -0.89
C ASP A 6 35.82 -28.87 -1.50
N SER A 7 34.72 -29.13 -0.78
CA SER A 7 33.42 -28.57 -1.12
C SER A 7 33.40 -27.12 -0.66
N GLY A 8 33.79 -26.24 -1.59
CA GLY A 8 33.81 -24.80 -1.42
C GLY A 8 32.50 -24.29 -0.81
N LYS A 9 32.65 -23.58 0.30
CA LYS A 9 31.67 -22.65 0.84
C LYS A 9 31.30 -21.63 -0.24
N ALA A 10 30.17 -21.84 -0.91
CA ALA A 10 29.36 -20.74 -1.38
C ALA A 10 28.55 -20.25 -0.17
N GLU A 11 29.23 -19.59 0.76
CA GLU A 11 28.56 -18.79 1.79
C GLU A 11 27.82 -17.68 1.05
N ASP A 12 26.53 -17.58 1.36
CA ASP A 12 25.50 -16.71 0.80
C ASP A 12 25.96 -15.24 0.83
N ASP A 13 26.63 -14.78 -0.24
CA ASP A 13 27.13 -13.42 -0.42
C ASP A 13 26.00 -12.41 -0.74
N ARG A 14 24.79 -12.69 -0.24
CA ARG A 14 23.65 -11.78 -0.31
C ARG A 14 23.73 -10.87 0.91
N PRO A 15 23.71 -9.53 0.73
CA PRO A 15 23.68 -8.61 1.85
C PRO A 15 22.52 -8.99 2.77
N SER A 16 22.73 -8.87 4.08
CA SER A 16 21.68 -9.21 5.06
C SER A 16 20.38 -8.47 4.67
N THR A 17 19.22 -9.11 4.87
CA THR A 17 17.89 -8.56 4.51
C THR A 17 17.66 -7.14 5.00
N VAL A 18 18.39 -6.70 6.03
CA VAL A 18 18.33 -5.38 6.64
C VAL A 18 19.32 -4.39 6.00
N GLU A 19 20.50 -4.81 5.57
CA GLU A 19 21.54 -3.93 5.01
C GLU A 19 21.09 -3.16 3.77
N GLN A 20 20.25 -3.77 2.93
CA GLN A 20 19.69 -3.11 1.75
C GLN A 20 18.76 -1.94 2.08
N TYR A 21 18.31 -1.82 3.33
CA TYR A 21 17.46 -0.74 3.83
C TYR A 21 18.23 0.28 4.69
N LEU A 22 19.56 0.16 4.79
CA LEU A 22 20.40 1.11 5.52
C LEU A 22 20.86 2.25 4.61
N VAL A 23 20.71 3.49 5.09
CA VAL A 23 21.23 4.68 4.40
C VAL A 23 22.75 4.65 4.41
N LYS A 24 23.36 4.53 3.23
CA LYS A 24 24.83 4.45 3.08
C LYS A 24 25.49 5.82 3.01
N ASP A 25 24.79 6.83 2.48
CA ASP A 25 25.27 8.21 2.37
C ASP A 25 24.23 9.17 2.98
N PRO A 26 24.31 9.43 4.30
CA PRO A 26 23.34 10.28 4.99
C PRO A 26 23.32 11.72 4.50
N GLU A 27 24.45 12.27 4.06
CA GLU A 27 24.55 13.65 3.58
C GLU A 27 23.81 13.81 2.26
N ARG A 28 24.08 12.94 1.29
CA ARG A 28 23.37 12.95 -0.01
C ARG A 28 21.89 12.65 0.16
N PHE A 29 21.56 11.71 1.04
CA PHE A 29 20.16 11.40 1.37
C PHE A 29 19.43 12.64 1.94
N ALA A 30 20.01 13.33 2.92
CA ALA A 30 19.45 14.54 3.50
C ALA A 30 19.29 15.67 2.47
N LEU A 31 20.29 15.87 1.60
CA LEU A 31 20.22 16.85 0.53
C LEU A 31 19.08 16.56 -0.45
N ASN A 32 18.92 15.29 -0.84
CA ASN A 32 17.83 14.89 -1.73
C ASN A 32 16.46 14.99 -1.06
N LEU A 33 16.35 14.74 0.25
CA LEU A 33 15.11 15.01 0.98
C LEU A 33 14.76 16.50 0.97
N ALA A 34 15.74 17.39 1.16
CA ALA A 34 15.51 18.84 1.05
C ALA A 34 15.00 19.23 -0.35
N ARG A 35 15.61 18.67 -1.41
CA ARG A 35 15.15 18.87 -2.80
C ARG A 35 13.75 18.31 -3.04
N MET A 36 13.43 17.16 -2.47
CA MET A 36 12.11 16.55 -2.56
C MET A 36 11.05 17.47 -1.94
N ILE A 37 11.34 18.04 -0.76
CA ILE A 37 10.46 19.02 -0.10
C ILE A 37 10.28 20.28 -0.95
N GLU A 38 11.34 20.77 -1.60
CA GLU A 38 11.24 21.90 -2.53
C GLU A 38 10.27 21.60 -3.68
N GLN A 39 10.35 20.42 -4.29
CA GLN A 39 9.44 20.00 -5.36
C GLN A 39 8.01 19.80 -4.84
N ALA A 40 7.85 19.25 -3.64
CA ALA A 40 6.55 19.11 -2.99
C ALA A 40 5.90 20.49 -2.73
N GLY A 41 6.69 21.50 -2.35
CA GLY A 41 6.21 22.88 -2.22
C GLY A 41 5.70 23.46 -3.54
N LYS A 42 6.37 23.16 -4.66
CA LYS A 42 5.91 23.55 -6.01
C LYS A 42 4.60 22.85 -6.38
N ALA A 43 4.50 21.55 -6.12
CA ALA A 43 3.27 20.79 -6.34
C ALA A 43 2.10 21.35 -5.51
N ALA A 44 2.33 21.61 -4.22
CA ALA A 44 1.32 22.19 -3.33
C ALA A 44 0.87 23.59 -3.79
N SER A 45 1.82 24.43 -4.22
CA SER A 45 1.51 25.77 -4.74
C SER A 45 0.66 25.69 -6.01
N ALA A 46 1.04 24.83 -6.96
CA ALA A 46 0.29 24.63 -8.20
C ALA A 46 -1.13 24.08 -7.94
N TRP A 47 -1.30 23.23 -6.93
CA TRP A 47 -2.60 22.70 -6.52
C TRP A 47 -3.48 23.73 -5.81
N ALA A 48 -2.88 24.57 -4.97
CA ALA A 48 -3.59 25.56 -4.15
C ALA A 48 -4.03 26.79 -4.94
N GLU A 49 -3.20 27.27 -5.88
CA GLU A 49 -3.43 28.55 -6.57
C GLU A 49 -4.82 28.66 -7.24
N PRO A 50 -5.33 27.66 -7.99
CA PRO A 50 -6.67 27.74 -8.59
C PRO A 50 -7.82 27.63 -7.57
N ARG A 51 -7.58 26.97 -6.43
CA ARG A 51 -8.55 26.85 -5.33
C ARG A 51 -8.66 28.16 -4.56
N GLU A 52 -7.53 28.83 -4.30
CA GLU A 52 -7.49 30.15 -3.67
C GLU A 52 -8.14 31.22 -4.56
N LYS A 53 -7.97 31.12 -5.88
CA LYS A 53 -8.66 31.98 -6.86
C LYS A 53 -10.15 31.66 -7.04
N GLY A 54 -10.62 30.55 -6.47
CA GLY A 54 -12.01 30.09 -6.59
C GLY A 54 -12.37 29.50 -7.97
N GLU A 55 -11.37 29.18 -8.80
CA GLU A 55 -11.52 28.55 -10.11
C GLU A 55 -11.89 27.06 -9.97
N VAL A 56 -11.41 26.41 -8.90
CA VAL A 56 -11.73 25.02 -8.54
C VAL A 56 -12.47 24.99 -7.21
N ARG A 57 -13.57 24.23 -7.15
CA ARG A 57 -14.34 23.97 -5.93
C ARG A 57 -14.39 22.48 -5.67
N ASP A 58 -13.85 22.06 -4.54
CA ASP A 58 -13.80 20.64 -4.17
C ASP A 58 -15.14 20.18 -3.58
N HIS A 59 -15.73 19.13 -4.16
CA HIS A 59 -17.02 18.54 -3.72
C HIS A 59 -16.83 17.28 -2.86
N VAL A 60 -15.81 17.26 -1.98
CA VAL A 60 -15.40 16.05 -1.24
C VAL A 60 -16.39 15.64 -0.13
N ALA A 61 -17.23 16.56 0.34
CA ALA A 61 -18.11 16.30 1.49
C ALA A 61 -19.24 15.31 1.17
N GLU A 62 -19.85 15.39 -0.01
CA GLU A 62 -21.00 14.54 -0.36
C GLU A 62 -20.64 13.04 -0.43
N PRO A 63 -19.56 12.62 -1.11
CA PRO A 63 -19.14 11.21 -1.12
C PRO A 63 -18.78 10.68 0.27
N VAL A 64 -18.16 11.51 1.12
CA VAL A 64 -17.80 11.11 2.49
C VAL A 64 -19.05 10.92 3.35
N VAL A 65 -20.03 11.81 3.25
CA VAL A 65 -21.30 11.66 3.97
C VAL A 65 -22.04 10.41 3.52
N ASP A 66 -22.08 10.10 2.21
CA ASP A 66 -22.70 8.88 1.70
C ASP A 66 -21.96 7.62 2.15
N MET A 67 -20.63 7.65 2.18
CA MET A 67 -19.80 6.57 2.72
C MET A 67 -20.10 6.32 4.21
N VAL A 68 -20.12 7.37 5.03
CA VAL A 68 -20.41 7.26 6.47
C VAL A 68 -21.81 6.67 6.68
N LYS A 69 -22.84 7.17 5.98
CA LYS A 69 -24.20 6.62 6.06
C LYS A 69 -24.25 5.15 5.67
N THR A 70 -23.52 4.77 4.61
CA THR A 70 -23.46 3.39 4.13
C THR A 70 -22.81 2.48 5.17
N PHE A 71 -21.69 2.87 5.75
CA PHE A 71 -21.04 2.12 6.82
C PHE A 71 -21.88 2.08 8.10
N SER A 72 -22.60 3.15 8.45
CA SER A 72 -23.52 3.11 9.60
C SER A 72 -24.59 2.03 9.45
N LYS A 73 -25.20 1.90 8.28
CA LYS A 73 -26.17 0.82 8.00
C LYS A 73 -25.54 -0.57 8.07
N LEU A 74 -24.32 -0.72 7.54
CA LEU A 74 -23.59 -1.98 7.62
C LEU A 74 -23.25 -2.34 9.07
N SER A 75 -22.77 -1.39 9.85
CA SER A 75 -22.50 -1.58 11.28
C SER A 75 -23.77 -1.89 12.06
N GLU A 76 -24.88 -1.19 11.81
CA GLU A 76 -26.18 -1.47 12.43
C GLU A 76 -26.64 -2.90 12.12
N TYR A 77 -26.50 -3.35 10.87
CA TYR A 77 -26.79 -4.73 10.50
C TYR A 77 -25.99 -5.72 11.34
N TRP A 78 -24.67 -5.59 11.41
CA TRP A 78 -23.81 -6.53 12.15
C TRP A 78 -23.98 -6.46 13.67
N LEU A 79 -24.25 -5.27 14.22
CA LEU A 79 -24.36 -5.04 15.68
C LEU A 79 -25.76 -5.24 16.23
N SER A 80 -26.80 -5.25 15.39
CA SER A 80 -28.20 -5.47 15.81
C SER A 80 -28.46 -6.90 16.31
N ASP A 81 -27.56 -7.84 16.02
CA ASP A 81 -27.64 -9.22 16.46
C ASP A 81 -26.31 -9.65 17.08
N PRO A 82 -26.29 -9.98 18.38
CA PRO A 82 -25.09 -10.43 19.08
C PRO A 82 -24.39 -11.63 18.43
N GLN A 83 -25.14 -12.53 17.78
CA GLN A 83 -24.57 -13.70 17.12
C GLN A 83 -23.76 -13.30 15.89
N ARG A 84 -24.32 -12.44 15.04
CA ARG A 84 -23.63 -11.89 13.86
C ARG A 84 -22.39 -11.08 14.26
N ALA A 85 -22.51 -10.24 15.30
CA ALA A 85 -21.39 -9.46 15.81
C ALA A 85 -20.25 -10.36 16.31
N LEU A 86 -20.57 -11.40 17.09
CA LEU A 86 -19.58 -12.35 17.61
C LEU A 86 -18.92 -13.16 16.50
N GLU A 87 -19.69 -13.58 15.50
CA GLU A 87 -19.18 -14.28 14.33
C GLU A 87 -18.18 -13.42 13.54
N ALA A 88 -18.55 -12.18 13.24
CA ALA A 88 -17.68 -11.21 12.56
C ALA A 88 -16.38 -10.98 13.33
N GLN A 89 -16.45 -10.83 14.66
CA GLN A 89 -15.28 -10.64 15.50
C GLN A 89 -14.39 -11.90 15.55
N THR A 90 -15.01 -13.08 15.65
CA THR A 90 -14.30 -14.35 15.72
C THR A 90 -13.55 -14.63 14.43
N ARG A 91 -14.15 -14.41 13.26
CA ARG A 91 -13.49 -14.55 11.95
C ARG A 91 -12.25 -13.66 11.84
N LEU A 92 -12.36 -12.39 12.22
CA LEU A 92 -11.23 -11.47 12.22
C LEU A 92 -10.12 -11.90 13.19
N PHE A 93 -10.51 -12.27 14.41
CA PHE A 93 -9.57 -12.72 15.43
C PHE A 93 -8.82 -13.98 15.00
N SER A 94 -9.53 -14.98 14.48
CA SER A 94 -8.92 -16.19 13.93
C SER A 94 -7.93 -15.87 12.82
N GLY A 95 -8.28 -14.97 11.89
CA GLY A 95 -7.38 -14.51 10.84
C GLY A 95 -6.09 -13.90 11.41
N TYR A 96 -6.19 -12.98 12.36
CA TYR A 96 -5.01 -12.39 13.01
C TYR A 96 -4.18 -13.40 13.81
N MET A 97 -4.81 -14.37 14.47
CA MET A 97 -4.09 -15.44 15.17
C MET A 97 -3.30 -16.32 14.20
N THR A 98 -3.84 -16.60 13.01
CA THR A 98 -3.09 -17.30 11.95
C THR A 98 -1.91 -16.46 11.46
N VAL A 99 -2.09 -15.15 11.23
CA VAL A 99 -0.97 -14.26 10.86
C VAL A 99 0.12 -14.26 11.92
N TRP A 100 -0.27 -14.16 13.19
CA TRP A 100 0.67 -14.15 14.32
C TRP A 100 1.40 -15.49 14.47
N ALA A 101 0.69 -16.62 14.38
CA ALA A 101 1.28 -17.95 14.44
C ALA A 101 2.28 -18.19 13.29
N ASN A 102 1.91 -17.83 12.06
CA ASN A 102 2.77 -17.96 10.89
C ASN A 102 4.00 -17.05 10.99
N SER A 103 3.86 -15.86 11.58
CA SER A 103 4.97 -14.93 11.81
C SER A 103 5.98 -15.48 12.82
N ILE A 104 5.51 -16.06 13.94
CA ILE A 104 6.38 -16.72 14.92
C ILE A 104 7.09 -17.92 14.31
N GLN A 105 6.36 -18.74 13.57
CA GLN A 105 6.95 -19.90 12.91
C GLN A 105 8.04 -19.48 11.91
N ARG A 106 7.79 -18.45 11.10
CA ARG A 106 8.78 -17.92 10.15
C ARG A 106 10.06 -17.45 10.85
N LEU A 107 9.94 -16.77 12.00
CA LEU A 107 11.10 -16.36 12.80
C LEU A 107 11.85 -17.57 13.39
N SER A 108 11.14 -18.60 13.84
CA SER A 108 11.73 -19.83 14.39
C SER A 108 12.41 -20.70 13.34
N ASP A 109 11.87 -20.77 12.13
CA ASP A 109 12.35 -21.63 11.04
C ASP A 109 13.42 -20.95 10.17
N GLY A 110 13.91 -19.78 10.59
CA GLY A 110 14.96 -19.02 9.88
C GLY A 110 14.49 -18.44 8.54
N GLY A 111 13.21 -18.10 8.42
CA GLY A 111 12.65 -17.48 7.21
C GLY A 111 12.22 -18.45 6.12
N LYS A 112 12.09 -19.76 6.41
CA LYS A 112 11.50 -20.72 5.46
C LYS A 112 10.05 -20.38 5.13
N ASP A 113 9.61 -20.75 3.93
CA ASP A 113 8.25 -20.50 3.43
C ASP A 113 7.21 -21.18 4.32
N THR A 114 6.46 -20.37 5.07
CA THR A 114 5.21 -20.76 5.72
C THR A 114 4.05 -20.46 4.77
N ASP A 115 3.00 -21.28 4.81
CA ASP A 115 1.79 -21.00 4.04
C ASP A 115 1.17 -19.67 4.48
N ASP A 116 0.84 -18.83 3.50
CA ASP A 116 0.15 -17.57 3.71
C ASP A 116 -1.24 -17.81 4.33
N ALA A 117 -1.60 -17.04 5.37
CA ALA A 117 -2.93 -17.09 5.97
C ALA A 117 -4.02 -16.73 4.93
N VAL A 118 -3.70 -15.71 4.12
CA VAL A 118 -4.49 -15.27 2.99
C VAL A 118 -3.57 -15.05 1.79
N LYS A 119 -3.93 -15.62 0.64
CA LYS A 119 -3.27 -15.33 -0.63
C LYS A 119 -3.85 -14.07 -1.26
N PRO A 120 -3.03 -13.23 -1.92
CA PRO A 120 -3.52 -12.14 -2.75
C PRO A 120 -4.51 -12.64 -3.81
N GLU A 121 -5.45 -11.78 -4.19
CA GLU A 121 -6.39 -12.09 -5.28
C GLU A 121 -5.63 -12.36 -6.60
N PRO A 122 -6.11 -13.29 -7.45
CA PRO A 122 -5.49 -13.54 -8.74
C PRO A 122 -5.33 -12.25 -9.56
N GLY A 123 -4.10 -11.95 -9.96
CA GLY A 123 -3.77 -10.75 -10.73
C GLY A 123 -3.46 -9.50 -9.91
N ASP A 124 -3.50 -9.56 -8.58
CA ASP A 124 -2.99 -8.47 -7.73
C ASP A 124 -1.45 -8.38 -7.84
N LYS A 125 -0.99 -7.39 -8.60
CA LYS A 125 0.45 -7.19 -8.87
C LYS A 125 1.20 -6.51 -7.72
N ARG A 126 0.50 -6.00 -6.69
CA ARG A 126 1.10 -5.20 -5.62
C ARG A 126 2.07 -5.99 -4.74
N PHE A 127 1.89 -7.32 -4.68
CA PHE A 127 2.65 -8.21 -3.79
C PHE A 127 3.57 -9.16 -4.56
N GLN A 128 4.11 -8.72 -5.71
CA GLN A 128 4.95 -9.57 -6.58
C GLN A 128 6.44 -9.59 -6.18
N ASP A 129 6.97 -8.56 -5.54
CA ASP A 129 8.35 -8.59 -5.07
C ASP A 129 8.53 -9.69 -4.01
N PRO A 130 9.57 -10.55 -4.14
CA PRO A 130 9.81 -11.65 -3.20
C PRO A 130 9.96 -11.22 -1.73
N GLU A 131 10.36 -9.98 -1.45
CA GLU A 131 10.48 -9.45 -0.09
C GLU A 131 9.16 -9.43 0.66
N TRP A 132 8.02 -9.39 -0.05
CA TRP A 132 6.68 -9.54 0.55
C TRP A 132 6.43 -10.89 1.22
N GLY A 133 7.26 -11.90 0.96
CA GLY A 133 7.20 -13.21 1.65
C GLY A 133 8.50 -13.58 2.39
N ARG A 134 9.66 -13.12 1.89
CA ARG A 134 10.97 -13.44 2.49
C ARG A 134 11.25 -12.64 3.75
N ASN A 135 10.78 -11.40 3.82
CA ASN A 135 11.02 -10.53 4.95
C ASN A 135 9.84 -10.57 5.92
N ALA A 136 10.10 -10.96 7.17
CA ALA A 136 9.05 -11.14 8.18
C ALA A 136 8.22 -9.87 8.44
N PHE A 137 8.83 -8.67 8.34
CA PHE A 137 8.12 -7.42 8.53
C PHE A 137 7.13 -7.13 7.39
N PHE A 138 7.57 -7.23 6.14
CA PHE A 138 6.70 -6.99 4.98
C PHE A 138 5.64 -8.07 4.82
N ASP A 139 5.97 -9.33 5.10
CA ASP A 139 5.03 -10.45 5.11
C ASP A 139 3.92 -10.23 6.13
N PHE A 140 4.27 -9.83 7.37
CA PHE A 140 3.28 -9.49 8.39
C PHE A 140 2.34 -8.38 7.94
N LEU A 141 2.88 -7.28 7.38
CA LEU A 141 2.06 -6.16 6.87
C LEU A 141 1.14 -6.59 5.73
N LYS A 142 1.65 -7.36 4.75
CA LYS A 142 0.86 -7.95 3.66
C LYS A 142 -0.27 -8.81 4.23
N GLN A 143 0.03 -9.73 5.12
CA GLN A 143 -0.95 -10.67 5.68
C GLN A 143 -2.01 -9.97 6.53
N ALA A 144 -1.61 -9.02 7.39
CA ALA A 144 -2.55 -8.20 8.17
C ALA A 144 -3.51 -7.41 7.25
N TYR A 145 -2.98 -6.83 6.18
CA TYR A 145 -3.75 -6.13 5.16
C TYR A 145 -4.75 -7.06 4.45
N LEU A 146 -4.29 -8.23 3.99
CA LEU A 146 -5.11 -9.18 3.25
C LEU A 146 -6.22 -9.78 4.12
N VAL A 147 -5.92 -10.16 5.37
CA VAL A 147 -6.91 -10.63 6.35
C VAL A 147 -7.97 -9.55 6.60
N THR A 148 -7.55 -8.31 6.85
CA THR A 148 -8.49 -7.20 7.12
C THR A 148 -9.36 -6.88 5.91
N SER A 149 -8.76 -6.87 4.72
CA SER A 149 -9.49 -6.55 3.47
C SER A 149 -10.48 -7.65 3.11
N ARG A 150 -10.08 -8.92 3.25
CA ARG A 150 -10.99 -10.06 3.06
C ARG A 150 -12.15 -10.02 4.05
N TRP A 151 -11.85 -9.85 5.34
CA TRP A 151 -12.87 -9.73 6.38
C TRP A 151 -13.86 -8.59 6.08
N ALA A 152 -13.37 -7.42 5.70
CA ALA A 152 -14.23 -6.28 5.37
C ALA A 152 -15.12 -6.55 4.15
N ASN A 153 -14.61 -7.25 3.13
CA ASN A 153 -15.42 -7.67 1.98
C ASN A 153 -16.48 -8.71 2.40
N GLU A 154 -16.11 -9.70 3.20
CA GLU A 154 -17.04 -10.71 3.73
C GLU A 154 -18.17 -10.08 4.57
N LEU A 155 -17.88 -9.01 5.33
CA LEU A 155 -18.93 -8.27 6.05
C LEU A 155 -19.98 -7.69 5.12
N VAL A 156 -19.58 -7.26 3.92
CA VAL A 156 -20.52 -6.76 2.90
C VAL A 156 -21.23 -7.92 2.23
N GLU A 157 -20.51 -8.95 1.80
CA GLU A 157 -21.05 -10.10 1.07
C GLU A 157 -22.10 -10.86 1.89
N HIS A 158 -21.89 -11.04 3.19
CA HIS A 158 -22.80 -11.75 4.09
C HIS A 158 -23.87 -10.86 4.76
N ALA A 159 -24.03 -9.63 4.27
CA ALA A 159 -25.09 -8.73 4.72
C ALA A 159 -26.42 -8.97 4.00
N ASP A 160 -26.92 -10.21 3.99
CA ASP A 160 -28.10 -10.64 3.22
C ASP A 160 -29.39 -9.88 3.58
N GLY A 161 -29.50 -9.38 4.81
CA GLY A 161 -30.66 -8.59 5.25
C GLY A 161 -30.59 -7.10 4.90
N LEU A 162 -29.51 -6.61 4.29
CA LEU A 162 -29.44 -5.25 3.75
C LEU A 162 -29.99 -5.20 2.33
N ASP A 163 -30.60 -4.07 1.97
CA ASP A 163 -31.03 -3.83 0.60
C ASP A 163 -29.83 -3.85 -0.37
N GLU A 164 -30.07 -4.36 -1.58
CA GLU A 164 -29.05 -4.56 -2.61
C GLU A 164 -28.23 -3.29 -2.89
N HIS A 165 -28.91 -2.14 -2.93
CA HIS A 165 -28.28 -0.87 -3.26
C HIS A 165 -27.30 -0.43 -2.17
N THR A 166 -27.69 -0.53 -0.90
CA THR A 166 -26.80 -0.27 0.24
C THR A 166 -25.62 -1.25 0.24
N ARG A 167 -25.85 -2.55 -0.02
CA ARG A 167 -24.78 -3.56 -0.05
C ARG A 167 -23.78 -3.30 -1.17
N HIS A 168 -24.24 -2.95 -2.37
CA HIS A 168 -23.38 -2.58 -3.49
C HIS A 168 -22.53 -1.33 -3.17
N LYS A 169 -23.14 -0.29 -2.58
CA LYS A 169 -22.40 0.89 -2.10
C LYS A 169 -21.36 0.54 -1.05
N ALA A 170 -21.72 -0.33 -0.09
CA ALA A 170 -20.80 -0.76 0.95
C ALA A 170 -19.59 -1.48 0.35
N GLY A 171 -19.81 -2.37 -0.62
CA GLY A 171 -18.74 -3.06 -1.34
C GLY A 171 -17.83 -2.09 -2.10
N PHE A 172 -18.39 -1.08 -2.76
CA PHE A 172 -17.61 -0.02 -3.38
C PHE A 172 -16.73 0.71 -2.36
N TYR A 173 -17.30 1.19 -1.25
CA TYR A 173 -16.55 1.95 -0.26
C TYR A 173 -15.52 1.12 0.50
N VAL A 174 -15.84 -0.14 0.85
CA VAL A 174 -14.86 -1.07 1.44
C VAL A 174 -13.68 -1.23 0.50
N LYS A 175 -13.92 -1.48 -0.78
CA LYS A 175 -12.84 -1.58 -1.78
C LYS A 175 -12.00 -0.31 -1.86
N GLN A 176 -12.62 0.87 -1.87
CA GLN A 176 -11.89 2.14 -1.92
C GLN A 176 -11.03 2.36 -0.67
N VAL A 177 -11.57 2.11 0.52
CA VAL A 177 -10.83 2.24 1.80
C VAL A 177 -9.71 1.22 1.87
N SER A 178 -9.98 -0.05 1.59
CA SER A 178 -8.97 -1.12 1.54
C SER A 178 -7.86 -0.81 0.53
N ASN A 179 -8.20 -0.28 -0.64
CA ASN A 179 -7.17 0.10 -1.61
C ASN A 179 -6.32 1.28 -1.11
N ALA A 180 -6.93 2.26 -0.44
CA ALA A 180 -6.21 3.43 0.07
C ALA A 180 -5.22 3.09 1.20
N ILE A 181 -5.59 2.18 2.10
CA ILE A 181 -4.74 1.80 3.26
C ILE A 181 -3.71 0.71 2.92
N SER A 182 -3.66 0.23 1.67
CA SER A 182 -2.77 -0.85 1.29
C SER A 182 -1.30 -0.51 1.59
N PRO A 183 -0.52 -1.43 2.19
CA PRO A 183 0.88 -1.16 2.55
C PRO A 183 1.77 -0.89 1.32
N SER A 184 1.34 -1.31 0.12
CA SER A 184 2.05 -0.99 -1.12
C SER A 184 2.07 0.51 -1.45
N ASN A 185 1.18 1.31 -0.85
CA ASN A 185 1.03 2.73 -1.15
C ASN A 185 2.02 3.63 -0.43
N PHE A 186 2.75 3.13 0.58
CA PHE A 186 3.64 3.94 1.40
C PHE A 186 5.09 3.45 1.28
N ILE A 187 6.02 4.41 1.21
CA ILE A 187 7.45 4.14 0.98
C ILE A 187 8.01 3.15 2.00
N LEU A 188 7.75 3.34 3.29
CA LEU A 188 8.36 2.52 4.35
C LEU A 188 7.75 1.13 4.50
N THR A 189 6.57 0.90 3.92
CA THR A 189 5.86 -0.38 4.01
C THR A 189 5.85 -1.14 2.69
N ASN A 190 6.44 -0.57 1.64
CA ASN A 190 6.61 -1.21 0.34
C ASN A 190 8.11 -1.55 0.15
N PRO A 191 8.49 -2.83 0.05
CA PRO A 191 9.89 -3.24 -0.03
C PRO A 191 10.60 -2.70 -1.28
N GLU A 192 9.93 -2.71 -2.44
CA GLU A 192 10.49 -2.20 -3.70
C GLU A 192 10.80 -0.71 -3.59
N LEU A 193 9.83 0.07 -3.11
CA LEU A 193 9.96 1.51 -3.01
C LEU A 193 10.94 1.91 -1.91
N PHE A 194 10.94 1.22 -0.77
CA PHE A 194 11.90 1.48 0.30
C PHE A 194 13.33 1.20 -0.17
N ARG A 195 13.55 0.03 -0.79
CA ARG A 195 14.85 -0.37 -1.33
C ARG A 195 15.34 0.61 -2.39
N GLU A 196 14.50 1.01 -3.34
CA GLU A 196 14.87 2.00 -4.36
C GLU A 196 15.17 3.37 -3.75
N THR A 197 14.41 3.79 -2.73
CA THR A 197 14.64 5.06 -2.03
C THR A 197 15.99 5.07 -1.33
N ILE A 198 16.37 3.96 -0.68
CA ILE A 198 17.67 3.84 -0.03
C ILE A 198 18.79 3.74 -1.07
N ALA A 199 18.65 2.89 -2.08
CA ALA A 199 19.66 2.68 -3.12
C ALA A 199 19.96 3.95 -3.93
N SER A 200 18.94 4.77 -4.20
CA SER A 200 19.07 6.03 -4.94
C SER A 200 19.38 7.24 -4.04
N ASN A 201 19.60 7.04 -2.74
CA ASN A 201 19.74 8.12 -1.76
C ASN A 201 18.59 9.15 -1.85
N GLY A 202 17.35 8.68 -2.01
CA GLY A 202 16.13 9.50 -2.09
C GLY A 202 15.91 10.22 -3.43
N GLU A 203 16.75 9.98 -4.44
CA GLU A 203 16.64 10.67 -5.73
C GLU A 203 15.35 10.29 -6.48
N ASN A 204 14.88 9.06 -6.33
CA ASN A 204 13.57 8.63 -6.85
C ASN A 204 12.42 9.53 -6.37
N LEU A 205 12.44 9.97 -5.11
CA LEU A 205 11.41 10.83 -4.54
C LEU A 205 11.47 12.25 -5.11
N VAL A 206 12.69 12.78 -5.32
CA VAL A 206 12.90 14.09 -5.97
C VAL A 206 12.31 14.07 -7.37
N ARG A 207 12.63 13.04 -8.17
CA ARG A 207 12.09 12.88 -9.52
C ARG A 207 10.57 12.75 -9.51
N GLY A 208 10.03 11.91 -8.62
CA GLY A 208 8.58 11.72 -8.48
C GLY A 208 7.83 13.00 -8.13
N MET A 209 8.32 13.78 -7.15
CA MET A 209 7.69 15.05 -6.78
C MET A 209 7.81 16.11 -7.87
N LYS A 210 8.92 16.13 -8.62
CA LYS A 210 9.05 17.01 -9.79
C LYS A 210 7.99 16.66 -10.84
N MET A 211 7.83 15.37 -11.16
CA MET A 211 6.81 14.91 -12.11
C MET A 211 5.39 15.26 -11.63
N LEU A 212 5.10 15.08 -10.34
CA LEU A 212 3.83 15.46 -9.74
C LEU A 212 3.55 16.95 -9.88
N ALA A 213 4.53 17.81 -9.58
CA ALA A 213 4.40 19.25 -9.71
C ALA A 213 4.12 19.67 -11.17
N GLU A 214 4.82 19.05 -12.13
CA GLU A 214 4.58 19.26 -13.56
C GLU A 214 3.18 18.83 -13.99
N ASP A 215 2.70 17.67 -13.50
CA ASP A 215 1.38 17.13 -13.84
C ASP A 215 0.23 17.98 -13.29
N ILE A 216 0.38 18.51 -12.07
CA ILE A 216 -0.59 19.43 -11.46
C ILE A 216 -0.59 20.77 -12.18
N ALA A 217 0.59 21.31 -12.50
CA ALA A 217 0.70 22.55 -13.26
C ALA A 217 0.08 22.41 -14.66
N ALA A 218 0.36 21.31 -15.36
CA ALA A 218 -0.22 21.01 -16.67
C ALA A 218 -1.75 20.80 -16.63
N GLY A 219 -2.28 20.33 -15.50
CA GLY A 219 -3.71 20.21 -15.25
C GLY A 219 -4.35 21.45 -14.63
N LYS A 220 -3.62 22.57 -14.54
CA LYS A 220 -4.10 23.84 -13.97
C LYS A 220 -4.68 23.67 -12.55
N GLY A 221 -3.94 22.96 -11.70
CA GLY A 221 -4.30 22.72 -10.29
C GLY A 221 -4.94 21.37 -10.01
N ASP A 222 -5.32 20.62 -11.04
CA ASP A 222 -5.69 19.22 -10.91
C ASP A 222 -4.61 18.31 -11.49
N LEU A 223 -4.53 17.08 -11.00
CA LEU A 223 -3.55 16.11 -11.49
C LEU A 223 -3.89 15.69 -12.93
N LYS A 224 -3.06 16.10 -13.90
CA LYS A 224 -3.16 15.62 -15.28
C LYS A 224 -2.08 14.58 -15.58
N LEU A 225 -2.47 13.31 -15.54
CA LEU A 225 -1.58 12.19 -15.85
C LEU A 225 -1.10 12.26 -17.31
N ARG A 226 0.23 12.34 -17.51
CA ARG A 226 0.85 12.26 -18.84
C ARG A 226 0.89 10.81 -19.31
N GLN A 227 0.12 10.49 -20.36
CA GLN A 227 0.12 9.15 -20.97
C GLN A 227 1.13 9.01 -22.12
N ALA A 228 1.60 10.13 -22.68
CA ALA A 228 2.57 10.18 -23.77
C ALA A 228 3.42 11.47 -23.66
N ASP A 229 4.60 11.44 -24.27
CA ASP A 229 5.40 12.65 -24.45
C ASP A 229 4.88 13.46 -25.64
N TYR A 230 4.09 14.49 -25.34
CA TYR A 230 3.51 15.37 -26.35
C TYR A 230 4.52 16.38 -26.94
N SER A 231 5.74 16.48 -26.41
CA SER A 231 6.75 17.42 -26.92
C SER A 231 7.30 17.05 -28.30
N SER A 232 7.12 15.79 -28.71
CA SER A 232 7.53 15.27 -30.02
C SER A 232 6.43 15.39 -31.10
N PHE A 233 5.27 15.96 -30.78
CA PHE A 233 4.14 16.07 -31.70
C PHE A 233 3.83 17.55 -31.97
N GLU A 234 3.83 17.95 -33.25
CA GLU A 234 3.32 19.25 -33.68
C GLU A 234 1.84 19.13 -34.05
N ILE A 235 1.03 20.10 -33.61
CA ILE A 235 -0.36 20.21 -34.05
C ILE A 235 -0.32 20.79 -35.47
N GLY A 236 -0.70 19.97 -36.45
CA GLY A 236 -0.79 20.36 -37.86
C GLY A 236 -1.93 21.31 -38.17
#